data_AF-A0A804PDW1-F1
#
_entry.id   AF-A0A804PDW1-F1
#
_cell.length_a   1.000
_cell.length_b   1.000
_cell.length_c   1.000
_cell.angle_alpha   90.00
_cell.angle_beta   90.00
_cell.angle_gamma   90.00
#
_symmetry.space_group_name_H-M   'P 1'
#
loop_
_entity.id
_entity.type
_entity.pdbx_description
1 polymer ?
#
loop_
_entity_poly.entity_id
_entity_poly.type
_entity_poly.pdbx_seq_one_letter_code
_entity_poly.pdbx_strand_id
1 'polypeptide(L)'
;MMRALALASVLAAALAVSARAAQCGDGADGKLCPDCLCCSKWGYCGSTSDYCGDGCQSQCDGCGGGGTPPPPPPSPSPPPPPPTPTPTPGPPSGGGVASIITEDLFERMLKHRNEPDCKARGFYTYDAFITAADAFRASAPRAARRSRSASSPRSWGRRGMRPRAAGRTRPTAPSPGATATRRRTAPPPTTAT
;
A
#
# COMPACT_ATOMS: atom_id res chain seq x y z
N MET A 1 27.99 24.03 -35.89
CA MET A 1 29.02 23.82 -34.86
C MET A 1 28.54 24.24 -33.45
N MET A 2 27.98 25.45 -33.26
CA MET A 2 27.51 25.95 -31.95
C MET A 2 26.54 25.01 -31.20
N ARG A 3 25.58 24.38 -31.90
CA ARG A 3 24.61 23.45 -31.30
C ARG A 3 25.23 22.15 -30.77
N ALA A 4 26.27 21.65 -31.43
CA ALA A 4 26.98 20.45 -30.98
C ALA A 4 27.77 20.74 -29.69
N LEU A 5 28.38 21.93 -29.59
CA LEU A 5 29.04 22.40 -28.38
C LEU A 5 28.04 22.56 -27.22
N ALA A 6 26.87 23.15 -27.48
CA ALA A 6 25.83 23.31 -26.45
C ALA A 6 25.31 21.96 -25.92
N LEU A 7 25.07 20.99 -26.81
CA LEU A 7 24.63 19.65 -26.41
C LEU A 7 25.73 18.91 -25.63
N ALA A 8 26.99 19.03 -26.05
CA ALA A 8 28.12 18.43 -25.32
C ALA A 8 28.26 19.03 -23.90
N SER A 9 28.09 20.36 -23.74
CA SER A 9 28.13 20.99 -22.42
C SER A 9 26.97 20.58 -21.51
N VAL A 10 25.75 20.44 -22.06
CA VAL A 10 24.59 19.99 -21.29
C VAL A 10 24.75 18.53 -20.85
N LEU A 11 25.30 17.67 -21.72
CA LEU A 11 25.57 16.27 -21.39
C LEU A 11 26.64 16.14 -20.29
N ALA A 12 27.72 16.93 -20.36
CA ALA A 12 28.76 16.95 -19.34
C ALA A 12 28.24 17.45 -17.98
N ALA A 13 27.41 18.50 -17.96
CA ALA A 13 26.79 18.99 -16.73
C ALA A 13 25.81 17.97 -16.13
N ALA A 14 25.07 17.23 -16.95
CA ALA A 14 24.17 16.18 -16.48
C ALA A 14 24.92 15.01 -15.83
N LEU A 15 26.12 14.66 -16.33
CA LEU A 15 26.96 13.61 -15.74
C LEU A 15 27.57 14.02 -14.38
N ALA A 16 27.76 15.32 -14.12
CA ALA A 16 28.33 15.82 -12.87
C ALA A 16 27.33 15.78 -11.68
N VAL A 17 26.01 15.71 -11.92
CA VAL A 17 24.98 15.79 -10.86
C VAL A 17 24.77 14.46 -10.10
N SER A 18 25.34 13.34 -10.55
CA SER A 18 25.08 12.01 -9.94
C SER A 18 26.14 11.48 -8.97
N ALA A 19 27.03 12.31 -8.41
CA ALA A 19 27.98 11.88 -7.39
C ALA A 19 27.50 12.25 -5.98
N ARG A 20 26.69 11.38 -5.36
CA ARG A 20 26.47 11.43 -3.91
C ARG A 20 27.77 10.95 -3.25
N ALA A 21 28.59 11.87 -2.75
CA ALA A 21 29.87 11.53 -2.15
C ALA A 21 29.66 10.72 -0.86
N ALA A 22 30.52 9.72 -0.63
CA ALA A 22 30.69 9.13 0.69
C ALA A 22 31.03 10.26 1.70
N GLN A 23 30.41 10.20 2.86
CA GLN A 23 30.54 11.19 3.94
C GLN A 23 31.63 10.80 4.94
N CYS A 24 31.93 9.51 5.04
CA CYS A 24 32.89 8.93 5.96
C CYS A 24 33.62 7.74 5.33
N GLY A 25 34.69 7.30 5.98
CA GLY A 25 35.44 6.11 5.58
C GLY A 25 36.36 6.34 4.39
N ASP A 26 36.77 5.25 3.74
CA ASP A 26 37.78 5.23 2.67
C ASP A 26 37.40 6.13 1.48
N GLY A 27 36.11 6.16 1.14
CA GLY A 27 35.59 7.03 0.08
C GLY A 27 35.56 8.53 0.42
N ALA A 28 35.95 8.92 1.63
CA ALA A 28 35.89 10.29 2.15
C ALA A 28 37.16 10.67 2.94
N ASP A 29 38.35 10.30 2.46
CA ASP A 29 39.64 10.58 3.10
C ASP A 29 39.77 10.01 4.54
N GLY A 30 39.03 8.95 4.87
CA GLY A 30 39.00 8.38 6.22
C GLY A 30 38.25 9.26 7.24
N LYS A 31 37.41 10.21 6.79
CA LYS A 31 36.62 11.04 7.69
C LYS A 31 35.75 10.20 8.62
N LEU A 32 35.74 10.59 9.89
CA LEU A 32 34.86 10.02 10.90
C LEU A 32 33.50 10.71 10.85
N CYS A 33 32.48 9.96 11.24
CA CYS A 33 31.17 10.56 11.43
C CYS A 33 31.13 11.43 12.68
N PRO A 34 30.33 12.52 12.67
CA PRO A 34 30.04 13.29 13.87
C PRO A 34 29.38 12.41 14.95
N ASP A 35 29.45 12.85 16.21
CA ASP A 35 28.80 12.21 17.37
C ASP A 35 29.17 10.72 17.58
N CYS A 36 30.38 10.34 17.16
CA CYS A 36 30.85 8.95 17.06
C CYS A 36 29.84 7.94 16.48
N LEU A 37 29.13 8.35 15.42
CA LEU A 37 28.28 7.46 14.63
C LEU A 37 29.13 6.48 13.81
N CYS A 38 28.59 5.29 13.52
CA CYS A 38 29.26 4.29 12.73
C CYS A 38 29.30 4.70 11.25
N CYS A 39 30.43 4.43 10.60
CA CYS A 39 30.55 4.59 9.15
C CYS A 39 30.22 3.27 8.46
N SER A 40 29.10 3.22 7.75
CA SER A 40 28.70 2.03 6.98
C SER A 40 29.68 1.70 5.85
N LYS A 41 29.54 0.49 5.27
CA LYS A 41 30.29 0.08 4.07
C LYS A 41 30.13 1.03 2.87
N TRP A 42 29.07 1.83 2.86
CA TRP A 42 28.74 2.77 1.80
C TRP A 42 29.21 4.21 2.07
N GLY A 43 29.91 4.44 3.17
CA GLY A 43 30.39 5.77 3.55
C GLY A 43 29.31 6.71 4.09
N TYR A 44 28.25 6.16 4.68
CA TYR A 44 27.22 6.94 5.39
C TYR A 44 27.31 6.75 6.90
N CYS A 45 26.90 7.77 7.63
CA CYS A 45 26.93 7.82 9.10
C CYS A 45 25.59 7.43 9.73
N GLY A 46 25.60 6.55 10.74
CA GLY A 46 24.40 6.18 11.49
C GLY A 46 24.69 5.28 12.70
N SER A 47 23.64 4.94 13.46
CA SER A 47 23.76 4.19 14.73
C SER A 47 23.05 2.84 14.73
N THR A 48 22.47 2.40 13.61
CA THR A 48 21.81 1.09 13.50
C THR A 48 22.78 0.01 13.04
N SER A 49 22.37 -1.26 13.12
CA SER A 49 23.16 -2.41 12.65
C SER A 49 23.57 -2.30 11.18
N ASP A 50 22.82 -1.58 10.34
CA ASP A 50 23.18 -1.35 8.95
C ASP A 50 24.44 -0.46 8.78
N TYR A 51 24.78 0.32 9.80
CA TYR A 51 25.95 1.22 9.84
C TYR A 51 27.10 0.66 10.68
N CYS A 52 26.77 0.02 11.80
CA CYS A 52 27.74 -0.50 12.77
C CYS A 52 28.07 -1.99 12.59
N GLY A 53 27.29 -2.71 11.79
CA GLY A 53 27.44 -4.15 11.58
C GLY A 53 28.46 -4.50 10.50
N ASP A 54 28.16 -5.57 9.77
CA ASP A 54 29.05 -6.12 8.76
C ASP A 54 29.45 -5.10 7.69
N GLY A 55 30.76 -4.89 7.54
CA GLY A 55 31.34 -3.91 6.63
C GLY A 55 31.39 -2.47 7.16
N CYS A 56 31.16 -2.25 8.45
CA CYS A 56 31.46 -0.96 9.07
C CYS A 56 32.95 -0.60 8.88
N GLN A 57 33.22 0.65 8.50
CA GLN A 57 34.55 1.16 8.19
C GLN A 57 35.23 1.85 9.39
N SER A 58 34.47 2.52 10.27
CA SER A 58 35.02 3.25 11.43
C SER A 58 33.96 3.47 12.51
N GLN A 59 34.38 3.62 13.77
CA GLN A 59 33.50 3.82 14.94
C GLN A 59 32.45 2.70 15.06
N CYS A 60 32.82 1.47 14.70
CA CYS A 60 31.91 0.33 14.61
C CYS A 60 31.39 -0.14 15.95
N ASP A 61 32.15 0.10 17.01
CA ASP A 61 31.74 -0.11 18.39
C ASP A 61 30.84 1.04 18.92
N GLY A 62 30.58 2.07 18.10
CA GLY A 62 29.95 3.33 18.48
C GLY A 62 30.78 4.14 19.48
N CYS A 63 30.18 5.17 20.07
CA CYS A 63 30.71 5.70 21.34
C CYS A 63 30.46 4.62 22.41
N GLY A 64 31.52 3.98 22.93
CA GLY A 64 31.48 2.84 23.86
C GLY A 64 30.85 3.10 25.25
N GLY A 65 29.64 3.63 25.33
CA GLY A 65 28.91 3.82 26.59
C GLY A 65 27.60 4.59 26.43
N GLY A 66 26.49 3.87 26.22
CA GLY A 66 25.16 4.33 26.67
C GLY A 66 24.52 5.54 25.97
N GLY A 67 25.10 6.08 24.90
CA GLY A 67 24.45 7.10 24.09
C GLY A 67 23.53 6.45 23.07
N THR A 68 22.27 6.18 23.41
CA THR A 68 21.25 6.20 22.36
C THR A 68 21.33 7.60 21.76
N PRO A 69 21.75 7.81 20.49
CA PRO A 69 21.62 9.13 19.91
C PRO A 69 20.17 9.55 20.06
N PRO A 70 19.86 10.86 20.28
CA PRO A 70 18.49 11.29 20.35
C PRO A 70 17.74 10.70 19.14
N PRO A 71 16.47 10.26 19.32
CA PRO A 71 15.73 9.74 18.19
C PRO A 71 15.83 10.76 17.05
N PRO A 72 15.93 10.31 15.79
CA PRO A 72 15.85 11.25 14.68
C PRO A 72 14.61 12.13 14.90
N PRO A 73 14.63 13.41 14.47
CA PRO A 73 13.42 14.22 14.52
C PRO A 73 12.29 13.38 13.91
N PRO A 74 11.05 13.46 14.45
CA PRO A 74 9.95 12.70 13.90
C PRO A 74 9.96 12.93 12.40
N SER A 75 9.94 11.83 11.62
CA SER A 75 9.76 11.96 10.18
C SER A 75 8.61 12.93 9.96
N PRO A 76 8.74 13.89 9.03
CA PRO A 76 7.61 14.76 8.72
C PRO A 76 6.42 13.83 8.48
N SER A 77 5.35 14.04 9.24
CA SER A 77 4.14 13.26 9.01
C SER A 77 3.82 13.43 7.53
N PRO A 78 3.52 12.34 6.79
CA PRO A 78 3.02 12.52 5.45
C PRO A 78 1.85 13.52 5.53
N PRO A 79 1.71 14.41 4.53
CA PRO A 79 0.57 15.32 4.52
C PRO A 79 -0.69 14.48 4.76
N PRO A 80 -1.66 14.99 5.53
CA PRO A 80 -2.89 14.24 5.75
C PRO A 80 -3.41 13.78 4.38
N PRO A 81 -3.91 12.54 4.26
CA PRO A 81 -4.61 12.16 3.06
C PRO A 81 -5.69 13.22 2.80
N PRO A 82 -6.03 13.50 1.51
CA PRO A 82 -7.13 14.42 1.21
C PRO A 82 -8.34 14.03 2.05
N PRO A 83 -9.19 14.98 2.47
CA PRO A 83 -10.36 14.67 3.27
C PRO A 83 -11.15 13.57 2.56
N THR A 84 -11.10 12.36 3.11
CA THR A 84 -12.02 11.32 2.68
C THR A 84 -13.39 11.87 3.03
N PRO A 85 -14.35 11.93 2.09
CA PRO A 85 -15.68 12.40 2.42
C PRO A 85 -16.16 11.58 3.60
N THR A 86 -16.49 12.25 4.73
CA THR A 86 -17.10 11.61 5.88
C THR A 86 -18.35 10.89 5.37
N PRO A 87 -18.36 9.55 5.23
CA PRO A 87 -19.60 8.89 4.93
C PRO A 87 -20.39 8.93 6.22
N THR A 88 -21.57 9.54 6.19
CA THR A 88 -22.57 9.41 7.25
C THR A 88 -22.65 7.93 7.67
N PRO A 89 -22.63 7.60 8.98
CA PRO A 89 -22.63 6.23 9.46
C PRO A 89 -23.77 5.44 8.81
N GLY A 90 -23.43 4.56 7.87
CA GLY A 90 -24.37 3.56 7.39
C GLY A 90 -24.56 2.52 8.49
N PRO A 91 -25.79 2.07 8.79
CA PRO A 91 -26.02 1.03 9.78
C PRO A 91 -25.23 -0.25 9.42
N PRO A 92 -24.81 -1.04 10.43
CA PRO A 92 -23.87 -2.14 10.27
C PRO A 92 -24.39 -3.12 9.23
N SER A 93 -23.79 -3.05 8.03
CA SER A 93 -24.09 -3.98 6.95
C SER A 93 -23.46 -5.31 7.34
N GLY A 94 -24.25 -6.23 7.90
CA GLY A 94 -23.85 -7.55 8.42
C GLY A 94 -23.33 -8.55 7.38
N GLY A 95 -22.57 -8.10 6.38
CA GLY A 95 -21.92 -8.92 5.35
C GLY A 95 -20.46 -8.53 5.08
N GLY A 96 -19.81 -7.91 6.07
CA GLY A 96 -18.43 -7.40 6.01
C GLY A 96 -17.45 -8.18 6.90
N VAL A 97 -16.23 -7.64 7.06
CA VAL A 97 -15.23 -8.20 7.98
C VAL A 97 -15.69 -8.19 9.44
N ALA A 98 -16.67 -7.34 9.79
CA ALA A 98 -17.28 -7.28 11.11
C ALA A 98 -17.88 -8.61 11.57
N SER A 99 -18.28 -9.49 10.63
CA SER A 99 -18.80 -10.82 10.96
C SER A 99 -17.71 -11.82 11.35
N ILE A 100 -16.45 -11.55 10.99
CA ILE A 100 -15.30 -12.43 11.27
C ILE A 100 -14.50 -11.88 12.45
N ILE A 101 -14.27 -10.57 12.43
CA ILE A 101 -13.54 -9.85 13.45
C ILE A 101 -14.57 -9.10 14.27
N THR A 102 -14.99 -9.72 15.38
CA THR A 102 -15.79 -9.06 16.40
C THR A 102 -14.95 -8.04 17.15
N GLU A 103 -15.60 -7.11 17.84
CA GLU A 103 -14.90 -6.13 18.68
C GLU A 103 -14.00 -6.80 19.72
N ASP A 104 -14.49 -7.87 20.38
CA ASP A 104 -13.69 -8.66 21.32
C ASP A 104 -12.45 -9.30 20.67
N LEU A 105 -12.60 -9.89 19.47
CA LEU A 105 -11.45 -10.45 18.76
C LEU A 105 -10.45 -9.35 18.37
N PHE A 106 -10.94 -8.18 17.96
CA PHE A 106 -10.12 -7.03 17.63
C PHE A 106 -9.31 -6.54 18.84
N GLU A 107 -9.96 -6.39 20.00
CA GLU A 107 -9.28 -6.01 21.24
C GLU A 107 -8.31 -7.11 21.72
N ARG A 108 -8.61 -8.39 21.48
CA ARG A 108 -7.66 -9.48 21.76
C ARG A 108 -6.44 -9.46 20.84
N MET A 109 -6.62 -9.15 19.55
CA MET A 109 -5.50 -9.02 18.60
C MET A 109 -4.64 -7.80 18.90
N LEU A 110 -5.24 -6.72 19.41
CA LEU A 110 -4.58 -5.44 19.66
C LEU A 110 -4.72 -5.00 21.13
N LYS A 111 -4.41 -5.91 22.05
CA LYS A 111 -4.65 -5.77 23.49
C LYS A 111 -4.06 -4.50 24.10
N HIS A 112 -2.81 -4.19 23.74
CA HIS A 112 -2.05 -3.08 24.32
C HIS A 112 -2.30 -1.73 23.67
N ARG A 113 -3.21 -1.66 22.70
CA ARG A 113 -3.39 -0.46 21.87
C ARG A 113 -4.11 0.67 22.59
N ASN A 114 -4.99 0.33 23.54
CA ASN A 114 -5.84 1.30 24.23
C ASN A 114 -5.51 1.44 25.73
N GLU A 115 -4.40 0.85 26.17
CA GLU A 115 -3.90 0.95 27.54
C GLU A 115 -3.55 2.40 27.90
N PRO A 116 -3.76 2.82 29.16
CA PRO A 116 -3.62 4.21 29.59
C PRO A 116 -2.23 4.79 29.40
N ASP A 117 -1.19 3.96 29.47
CA ASP A 117 0.21 4.36 29.30
C ASP A 117 0.60 4.58 27.82
N CYS A 118 -0.22 4.13 26.87
CA CYS A 118 0.07 4.27 25.45
C CYS A 118 -0.24 5.68 24.95
N LYS A 119 0.75 6.36 24.35
CA LYS A 119 0.52 7.68 23.75
C LYS A 119 -0.40 7.64 22.52
N ALA A 120 -0.47 6.49 21.84
CA ALA A 120 -1.28 6.30 20.62
C ALA A 120 -2.72 5.79 20.89
N ARG A 121 -3.24 5.94 22.12
CA ARG A 121 -4.63 5.56 22.43
C ARG A 121 -5.60 6.20 21.45
N GLY A 122 -6.55 5.41 20.97
CA GLY A 122 -7.58 5.86 20.02
C GLY A 122 -7.10 6.06 18.57
N PHE A 123 -5.81 5.91 18.25
CA PHE A 123 -5.34 6.02 16.86
C PHE A 123 -5.91 4.92 15.95
N TYR A 124 -6.09 3.73 16.52
CA TYR A 124 -6.73 2.59 15.87
C TYR A 124 -7.98 2.25 16.67
N THR A 125 -9.15 2.24 16.03
CA THR A 125 -10.41 1.86 16.66
C THR A 125 -11.08 0.77 15.85
N TYR A 126 -11.92 -0.04 16.49
CA TYR A 126 -12.69 -1.08 15.81
C TYR A 126 -13.55 -0.48 14.68
N ASP A 127 -14.20 0.65 14.94
CA ASP A 127 -14.99 1.38 13.95
C ASP A 127 -14.16 1.82 12.72
N ALA A 128 -12.98 2.41 12.93
CA ALA A 128 -12.08 2.81 11.85
C ALA A 128 -11.60 1.59 11.05
N PHE A 129 -11.36 0.46 11.72
CA PHE A 129 -10.98 -0.79 11.07
C PHE A 129 -12.09 -1.33 10.17
N ILE A 130 -13.34 -1.39 10.65
CA ILE A 130 -14.50 -1.81 9.84
C ILE A 130 -14.69 -0.88 8.64
N THR A 131 -14.63 0.43 8.88
CA THR A 131 -14.77 1.45 7.82
C THR A 131 -13.71 1.30 6.73
N ALA A 132 -12.44 1.13 7.10
CA ALA A 132 -11.36 0.92 6.15
C ALA A 132 -11.55 -0.38 5.36
N ALA A 133 -11.91 -1.48 6.04
CA ALA A 133 -12.12 -2.76 5.38
C ALA A 133 -13.28 -2.74 4.38
N ASP A 134 -14.35 -2.01 4.67
CA ASP A 134 -15.43 -1.79 3.72
C ASP A 134 -15.00 -0.91 2.54
N ALA A 135 -14.16 0.10 2.77
CA ALA A 135 -13.58 0.92 1.69
C ALA A 135 -12.71 0.10 0.72
N PHE A 136 -11.92 -0.85 1.22
CA PHE A 136 -11.17 -1.80 0.38
C PHE A 136 -12.10 -2.71 -0.43
N ARG A 137 -13.23 -3.14 0.14
CA ARG A 137 -14.23 -3.93 -0.59
C ARG A 137 -15.00 -3.13 -1.63
N ALA A 138 -15.21 -1.84 -1.40
CA ALA A 138 -15.86 -0.94 -2.35
C ALA A 138 -14.94 -0.59 -3.52
N SER A 139 -13.66 -0.34 -3.25
CA SER A 139 -12.65 0.00 -4.27
C SER A 139 -12.09 -1.21 -5.04
N ALA A 140 -12.27 -2.44 -4.54
CA ALA A 140 -11.81 -3.64 -5.23
C ALA A 140 -12.40 -3.74 -6.66
N PRO A 141 -11.57 -4.00 -7.68
CA PRO A 141 -12.05 -4.15 -9.05
C PRO A 141 -13.06 -5.31 -9.16
N ARG A 142 -14.03 -5.20 -10.07
CA ARG A 142 -15.09 -6.23 -10.27
C ARG A 142 -14.54 -7.66 -10.41
N ALA A 143 -13.33 -7.81 -10.95
CA ALA A 143 -12.63 -9.08 -11.06
C ALA A 143 -12.37 -9.73 -9.68
N ALA A 144 -11.99 -8.96 -8.66
CA ALA A 144 -11.76 -9.44 -7.30
C ALA A 144 -13.06 -9.73 -6.53
N ARG A 145 -14.18 -9.07 -6.89
CA ARG A 145 -15.49 -9.31 -6.26
C ARG A 145 -16.11 -10.67 -6.67
N ARG A 146 -15.67 -11.26 -7.78
CA ARG A 146 -16.22 -12.52 -8.32
C ARG A 146 -15.82 -13.77 -7.52
N SER A 147 -14.77 -13.71 -6.70
CA SER A 147 -14.34 -14.84 -5.87
C SER A 147 -15.23 -15.10 -4.65
N ARG A 148 -16.02 -14.11 -4.19
CA ARG A 148 -16.87 -14.27 -2.98
C ARG A 148 -18.38 -14.28 -3.23
N SER A 149 -18.83 -14.24 -4.49
CA SER A 149 -20.26 -14.42 -4.83
C SER A 149 -20.55 -15.75 -5.55
N ALA A 150 -19.57 -16.64 -5.68
CA ALA A 150 -19.74 -17.94 -6.34
C ALA A 150 -20.18 -19.07 -5.42
N SER A 151 -20.51 -18.81 -4.15
CA SER A 151 -21.32 -19.71 -3.32
C SER A 151 -22.82 -19.45 -3.49
N SER A 152 -23.26 -19.21 -4.73
CA SER A 152 -24.62 -19.56 -5.12
C SER A 152 -24.51 -20.73 -6.11
N PRO A 153 -24.84 -21.97 -5.70
CA PRO A 153 -24.61 -23.17 -6.49
C PRO A 153 -25.68 -23.24 -7.59
N ARG A 154 -25.51 -22.43 -8.63
CA ARG A 154 -26.30 -22.51 -9.85
C ARG A 154 -25.37 -22.28 -11.04
N SER A 155 -24.59 -23.29 -11.42
CA SER A 155 -24.41 -23.64 -12.85
C SER A 155 -23.29 -24.64 -13.15
N TRP A 156 -22.38 -24.98 -12.24
CA TRP A 156 -21.33 -25.96 -12.56
C TRP A 156 -21.76 -27.38 -12.18
N GLY A 157 -22.62 -27.94 -13.04
CA GLY A 157 -22.59 -29.36 -13.40
C GLY A 157 -23.26 -30.34 -12.44
N ARG A 158 -24.53 -30.67 -12.73
CA ARG A 158 -24.95 -32.08 -12.86
C ARG A 158 -25.95 -32.21 -14.00
N ARG A 159 -25.41 -32.23 -15.22
CA ARG A 159 -25.97 -33.09 -16.26
C ARG A 159 -25.71 -34.53 -15.84
N GLY A 160 -26.78 -35.32 -15.74
CA GLY A 160 -26.70 -36.78 -15.76
C GLY A 160 -26.60 -37.46 -14.39
N MET A 161 -27.73 -37.65 -13.71
CA MET A 161 -28.36 -38.98 -13.65
C MET A 161 -29.86 -38.79 -13.40
N ARG A 162 -30.65 -39.26 -14.36
CA ARG A 162 -32.11 -39.32 -14.34
C ARG A 162 -32.56 -40.29 -13.23
N PRO A 163 -33.72 -40.04 -12.61
CA PRO A 163 -34.73 -41.07 -12.50
C PRO A 163 -35.91 -40.70 -13.40
N ARG A 164 -36.31 -41.66 -14.23
CA ARG A 164 -37.58 -41.67 -14.96
C ARG A 164 -38.70 -41.87 -13.93
N ALA A 165 -39.71 -40.99 -13.92
CA ALA A 165 -41.13 -41.38 -13.96
C ALA A 165 -42.08 -40.18 -13.82
N ALA A 166 -42.99 -40.06 -14.79
CA ALA A 166 -44.36 -39.52 -14.75
C ALA A 166 -44.63 -38.00 -14.54
N GLY A 167 -45.27 -37.40 -15.56
CA GLY A 167 -46.22 -36.28 -15.41
C GLY A 167 -45.70 -34.88 -15.74
N ARG A 168 -45.46 -34.53 -17.02
CA ARG A 168 -46.37 -33.72 -17.87
C ARG A 168 -47.05 -32.53 -17.17
N THR A 169 -46.42 -31.35 -17.22
CA THR A 169 -47.06 -30.09 -17.64
C THR A 169 -46.01 -29.19 -18.30
N ARG A 170 -46.37 -28.65 -19.47
CA ARG A 170 -45.53 -27.91 -20.41
C ARG A 170 -45.76 -26.40 -20.19
N PRO A 171 -44.77 -25.59 -19.79
CA PRO A 171 -44.87 -24.15 -19.90
C PRO A 171 -44.43 -23.69 -21.30
N THR A 172 -45.31 -22.91 -21.93
CA THR A 172 -45.15 -22.29 -23.25
C THR A 172 -44.16 -21.11 -23.17
N ALA A 173 -43.30 -21.00 -24.20
CA ALA A 173 -42.32 -19.92 -24.36
C ALA A 173 -42.91 -18.70 -25.09
N PRO A 174 -42.48 -17.47 -24.74
CA PRO A 174 -42.36 -16.37 -25.69
C PRO A 174 -40.89 -15.91 -25.76
N SER A 175 -40.23 -16.06 -26.90
CA SER A 175 -40.07 -15.10 -28.01
C SER A 175 -38.71 -14.37 -27.97
N PRO A 176 -37.84 -14.59 -28.97
CA PRO A 176 -36.50 -14.01 -29.06
C PRO A 176 -36.51 -12.68 -29.81
N GLY A 177 -35.61 -11.75 -29.46
CA GLY A 177 -35.27 -10.62 -30.32
C GLY A 177 -35.29 -9.26 -29.65
N ALA A 178 -34.29 -8.98 -28.81
CA ALA A 178 -33.93 -7.60 -28.49
C ALA A 178 -32.40 -7.50 -28.45
N THR A 179 -31.79 -7.60 -29.63
CA THR A 179 -30.38 -7.24 -29.84
C THR A 179 -30.30 -5.71 -29.87
N ALA A 180 -30.09 -5.07 -28.72
CA ALA A 180 -29.83 -3.64 -28.65
C ALA A 180 -28.35 -3.37 -28.94
N THR A 181 -28.07 -3.05 -30.20
CA THR A 181 -26.74 -2.71 -30.72
C THR A 181 -26.14 -1.50 -30.01
N ARG A 182 -24.87 -1.63 -29.64
CA ARG A 182 -23.99 -0.63 -29.00
C ARG A 182 -23.98 0.69 -29.76
N ARG A 183 -24.37 1.78 -29.09
CA ARG A 183 -24.09 3.16 -29.52
C ARG A 183 -22.61 3.46 -29.24
N ARG A 184 -21.78 3.49 -30.29
CA ARG A 184 -20.46 4.14 -30.27
C ARG A 184 -20.68 5.59 -30.66
N THR A 185 -20.48 6.53 -29.75
CA THR A 185 -20.34 7.96 -30.10
C THR A 185 -18.90 8.37 -29.82
N ALA A 186 -18.36 9.13 -30.76
CA ALA A 186 -16.96 9.47 -31.02
C ALA A 186 -16.27 10.33 -29.93
N PRO A 187 -14.91 10.35 -29.91
CA PRO A 187 -14.13 11.15 -28.97
C PRO A 187 -14.14 12.67 -29.28
N PRO A 188 -13.93 13.54 -28.27
CA PRO A 188 -13.88 15.00 -28.47
C PRO A 188 -12.55 15.47 -29.11
N PRO A 189 -12.54 16.66 -29.74
CA PRO A 189 -11.48 17.08 -30.67
C PRO A 189 -10.23 17.64 -29.99
N THR A 190 -9.11 17.47 -30.70
CA THR A 190 -7.80 18.08 -30.45
C THR A 190 -7.83 19.58 -30.75
N THR A 191 -7.43 20.40 -29.78
CA THR A 191 -7.14 21.82 -29.98
C THR A 191 -5.66 21.97 -30.30
N ALA A 192 -5.37 22.47 -31.50
CA ALA A 192 -4.08 22.90 -31.95
C ALA A 192 -3.93 24.41 -31.74
N THR A 193 -2.80 24.84 -31.19
CA THR A 193 -2.02 26.06 -31.51
C THR A 193 -0.65 25.86 -30.87
#